data_AF-A0A969GJZ2-F1
#
_entry.id   AF-A0A969GJZ2-F1
#
_cell.length_a   1.000
_cell.length_b   1.000
_cell.length_c   1.000
_cell.angle_alpha   90.00
_cell.angle_beta   90.00
_cell.angle_gamma   90.00
#
_symmetry.space_group_name_H-M   'P 1'
#
loop_
_entity.id
_entity.type
_entity.pdbx_description
1 polymer ?
#
loop_
_entity_poly.entity_id
_entity_poly.type
_entity_poly.pdbx_seq_one_letter_code
_entity_poly.pdbx_strand_id
1 'polypeptide(L)'
;MNFVAENIQVQSIDDVVEAVRSGLWLHPVGGGSKPALSTPRDRAALEMRSLTGILEYDPGEYTITALAGTGLSEVQATLAANGQYLPFDPPLADRGATLGGTVAAGLSGPGRVRYGGVRDFLIGVRFVDGRGRLVRGGGKVVKNAAGFDLPKLFVGSLGTLGLLVETTFKVFPQPRA
;
A
#
# COMPACT_ATOMS: atom_id res chain seq x y z
N MET A 1 -14.21 2.05 30.15
CA MET A 1 -14.76 3.05 29.19
C MET A 1 -14.82 2.35 27.85
N ASN A 2 -16.00 1.89 27.44
CA ASN A 2 -16.18 1.25 26.13
C ASN A 2 -16.31 2.37 25.09
N PHE A 3 -15.19 2.74 24.47
CA PHE A 3 -15.24 3.54 23.25
C PHE A 3 -15.78 2.65 22.14
N VAL A 4 -16.99 2.94 21.68
CA VAL A 4 -17.48 2.42 20.40
C VAL A 4 -16.48 2.91 19.35
N ALA A 5 -15.78 1.99 18.71
CA ALA A 5 -14.83 2.31 17.66
C ALA A 5 -15.58 3.01 16.53
N GLU A 6 -15.42 4.33 16.41
CA GLU A 6 -15.99 5.10 15.32
C GLU A 6 -15.24 4.69 14.04
N ASN A 7 -15.96 4.10 13.09
CA ASN A 7 -15.40 3.69 11.81
C ASN A 7 -15.50 4.88 10.85
N ILE A 8 -14.37 5.52 10.56
CA ILE A 8 -14.26 6.65 9.65
C ILE A 8 -14.10 6.10 8.23
N GLN A 9 -14.97 6.50 7.31
CA GLN A 9 -14.88 6.16 5.89
C GLN A 9 -14.16 7.26 5.13
N VAL A 10 -13.26 6.91 4.21
CA VAL A 10 -12.62 7.87 3.30
C VAL A 10 -12.95 7.53 1.85
N GLN A 11 -13.27 8.54 1.04
CA GLN A 11 -13.49 8.39 -0.41
C GLN A 11 -12.38 9.07 -1.23
N SER A 12 -11.62 9.97 -0.61
CA SER A 12 -10.56 10.74 -1.23
C SER A 12 -9.32 10.84 -0.36
N ILE A 13 -8.21 11.31 -0.94
CA ILE A 13 -6.99 11.62 -0.19
C ILE A 13 -7.23 12.78 0.78
N ASP A 14 -8.11 13.73 0.42
CA ASP A 14 -8.45 14.87 1.28
C ASP A 14 -9.19 14.42 2.54
N ASP A 15 -10.06 13.40 2.45
CA ASP A 15 -10.70 12.81 3.63
C ASP A 15 -9.67 12.18 4.58
N VAL A 16 -8.62 11.55 4.03
CA VAL A 16 -7.52 10.99 4.84
C VAL A 16 -6.75 12.12 5.53
N VAL A 17 -6.50 13.23 4.82
CA VAL A 17 -5.85 14.42 5.39
C VAL A 17 -6.69 15.00 6.52
N GLU A 18 -7.99 15.15 6.32
CA GLU A 18 -8.90 15.69 7.32
C GLU A 18 -9.02 14.78 8.53
N ALA A 19 -9.10 13.46 8.32
CA ALA A 19 -9.10 12.48 9.39
C ALA A 19 -7.85 12.62 10.28
N VAL A 20 -6.66 12.82 9.71
CA VAL A 20 -5.44 13.05 10.50
C VAL A 20 -5.49 14.39 11.24
N ARG A 21 -6.01 15.44 10.62
CA ARG A 21 -6.12 16.78 11.23
C ARG A 21 -7.12 16.85 12.39
N SER A 22 -8.09 15.94 12.44
CA SER A 22 -9.03 15.81 13.56
C SER A 22 -8.34 15.54 14.91
N GLY A 23 -7.09 15.08 14.91
CA GLY A 23 -6.33 14.73 16.12
C GLY A 23 -6.70 13.37 16.71
N LEU A 24 -7.60 12.63 16.07
CA LEU A 24 -7.94 11.26 16.46
C LEU A 24 -6.75 10.32 16.30
N TRP A 25 -6.67 9.32 17.18
CA TRP A 25 -5.71 8.25 17.04
C TRP A 25 -6.26 7.23 16.05
N LEU A 26 -5.69 7.21 14.84
CA LEU A 26 -6.22 6.42 13.73
C LEU A 26 -5.56 5.05 13.65
N HIS A 27 -6.36 4.07 13.23
CA HIS A 27 -5.93 2.74 12.84
C HIS A 27 -6.39 2.48 11.40
N PRO A 28 -5.49 2.59 10.40
CA PRO A 28 -5.88 2.34 9.02
C PRO A 28 -6.21 0.87 8.78
N VAL A 29 -7.37 0.64 8.18
CA VAL A 29 -7.88 -0.68 7.82
C VAL A 29 -8.02 -0.74 6.30
N GLY A 30 -7.27 -1.64 5.67
CA GLY A 30 -7.47 -2.00 4.27
C GLY A 30 -8.57 -3.06 4.17
N GLY A 31 -8.35 -4.15 3.44
CA GLY A 31 -9.33 -5.24 3.38
C GLY A 31 -9.41 -6.17 4.61
N GLY A 32 -8.92 -5.76 5.78
CA GLY A 32 -9.05 -6.54 7.04
C GLY A 32 -8.39 -7.93 7.06
N SER A 33 -7.55 -8.27 6.08
CA SER A 33 -7.05 -9.65 5.86
C SER A 33 -5.95 -10.13 6.80
N LYS A 34 -5.43 -9.27 7.69
CA LYS A 34 -4.25 -9.55 8.54
C LYS A 34 -4.45 -9.10 10.01
N PRO A 35 -5.56 -9.46 10.66
CA PRO A 35 -5.93 -8.89 11.97
C PRO A 35 -4.93 -9.22 13.10
N ALA A 36 -4.16 -10.31 12.97
CA ALA A 36 -3.15 -10.68 13.96
C ALA A 36 -1.91 -9.78 13.95
N LEU A 37 -1.64 -9.07 12.84
CA LEU A 37 -0.43 -8.24 12.68
C LEU A 37 -0.62 -6.82 13.21
N SER A 38 -1.85 -6.34 13.32
CA SER A 38 -2.15 -5.01 13.81
C SER A 38 -3.51 -5.04 14.50
N THR A 39 -3.52 -4.75 15.79
CA THR A 39 -4.74 -4.75 16.61
C THR A 39 -5.06 -3.32 17.04
N PRO A 40 -6.26 -2.81 16.77
CA PRO A 40 -6.66 -1.50 17.25
C PRO A 40 -6.90 -1.58 18.77
N ARG A 41 -6.01 -0.97 19.55
CA ARG A 41 -6.29 -0.61 20.95
C ARG A 41 -6.41 0.90 21.00
N ASP A 42 -7.53 1.40 21.50
CA ASP A 42 -7.79 2.82 21.74
C ASP A 42 -7.58 3.72 20.49
N ARG A 43 -7.99 3.22 19.32
CA ARG A 43 -7.86 3.93 18.02
C ARG A 43 -9.16 3.85 17.23
N ALA A 44 -9.52 4.95 16.56
CA ALA A 44 -10.60 4.98 15.59
C ALA A 44 -10.16 4.26 14.31
N ALA A 45 -11.00 3.36 13.79
CA ALA A 45 -10.69 2.67 12.56
C ALA A 45 -10.91 3.60 11.36
N LEU A 46 -9.93 3.67 10.46
CA LEU A 46 -10.00 4.45 9.24
C LEU A 46 -10.05 3.50 8.05
N GLU A 47 -11.20 3.38 7.39
CA GLU A 47 -11.41 2.43 6.30
C GLU A 47 -10.85 2.96 4.98
N MET A 48 -9.76 2.37 4.53
CA MET A 48 -8.99 2.79 3.37
C MET A 48 -9.44 2.13 2.06
N ARG A 49 -10.32 1.13 2.11
CA ARG A 49 -10.67 0.30 0.95
C ARG A 49 -11.36 1.09 -0.17
N SER A 50 -12.11 2.13 0.17
CA SER A 50 -12.75 3.01 -0.81
C SER A 50 -11.76 3.87 -1.59
N LEU A 51 -10.53 4.06 -1.07
CA LEU A 51 -9.44 4.69 -1.81
C LEU A 51 -8.80 3.68 -2.76
N THR A 52 -9.51 3.31 -3.83
CA THR A 52 -9.17 2.22 -4.75
C THR A 52 -9.10 2.70 -6.21
N GLY A 53 -8.28 2.02 -7.00
CA GLY A 53 -8.09 2.25 -8.43
C GLY A 53 -6.61 2.26 -8.84
N ILE A 54 -6.35 1.84 -10.07
CA ILE A 54 -5.04 1.97 -10.72
C ILE A 54 -4.96 3.38 -11.32
N LEU A 55 -3.96 4.16 -10.88
CA LEU A 55 -3.78 5.55 -11.32
C LEU A 55 -2.95 5.64 -12.60
N GLU A 56 -1.93 4.79 -12.71
CA GLU A 56 -1.06 4.74 -13.87
C GLU A 56 -0.45 3.35 -14.00
N TYR A 57 -0.47 2.80 -15.21
CA TYR A 57 0.19 1.55 -15.52
C TYR A 57 0.90 1.67 -16.85
N ASP A 58 2.22 1.51 -16.83
CA ASP A 58 3.06 1.50 -18.02
C ASP A 58 3.71 0.12 -18.16
N PRO A 59 3.17 -0.75 -19.04
CA PRO A 59 3.75 -2.06 -19.29
C PRO A 59 5.17 -2.00 -19.88
N GLY A 60 5.48 -0.96 -20.68
CA GLY A 60 6.79 -0.79 -21.32
C GLY A 60 7.88 -0.43 -20.32
N GLU A 61 7.54 0.40 -19.33
CA GLU A 61 8.43 0.79 -18.24
C GLU A 61 8.39 -0.18 -17.05
N TYR A 62 7.54 -1.21 -17.09
CA TYR A 62 7.37 -2.18 -16.01
C TYR A 62 7.04 -1.53 -14.66
N THR A 63 6.15 -0.53 -14.67
CA THR A 63 5.72 0.14 -13.44
C THR A 63 4.21 0.26 -13.34
N ILE A 64 3.69 0.11 -12.13
CA ILE A 64 2.28 0.32 -11.81
C ILE A 64 2.14 1.19 -10.57
N THR A 65 1.29 2.21 -10.65
CA THR A 65 0.90 3.10 -9.56
C THR A 65 -0.58 2.95 -9.29
N ALA A 66 -0.95 2.69 -8.04
CA ALA A 66 -2.33 2.50 -7.64
C ALA A 66 -2.57 3.04 -6.23
N LEU A 67 -3.83 3.35 -5.95
CA LEU A 67 -4.27 3.78 -4.62
C LEU A 67 -4.10 2.64 -3.59
N ALA A 68 -3.90 3.02 -2.33
CA ALA A 68 -3.54 2.07 -1.27
C ALA A 68 -4.66 1.07 -0.93
N GLY A 69 -5.92 1.44 -1.17
CA GLY A 69 -7.10 0.58 -1.03
C GLY A 69 -7.30 -0.40 -2.18
N THR A 70 -6.56 -0.26 -3.29
CA THR A 70 -6.69 -1.13 -4.46
C THR A 70 -6.45 -2.59 -4.10
N GLY A 71 -7.38 -3.44 -4.51
CA GLY A 71 -7.35 -4.88 -4.27
C GLY A 71 -6.17 -5.54 -4.97
N LEU A 72 -5.52 -6.47 -4.27
CA LEU A 72 -4.38 -7.19 -4.82
C LEU A 72 -4.78 -8.07 -6.02
N SER A 73 -5.99 -8.63 -6.00
CA SER A 73 -6.55 -9.42 -7.09
C SER A 73 -6.75 -8.59 -8.36
N GLU A 74 -7.22 -7.34 -8.24
CA GLU A 74 -7.38 -6.39 -9.35
C GLU A 74 -6.03 -6.07 -10.00
N VAL A 75 -5.02 -5.80 -9.18
CA VAL A 75 -3.65 -5.52 -9.64
C VAL A 75 -3.06 -6.74 -10.34
N GLN A 76 -3.16 -7.92 -9.74
CA GLN A 76 -2.66 -9.16 -10.33
C GLN A 76 -3.34 -9.49 -11.66
N ALA A 77 -4.66 -9.30 -11.76
CA ALA A 77 -5.40 -9.51 -13.00
C ALA A 77 -4.95 -8.53 -14.10
N THR A 78 -4.77 -7.25 -13.75
CA THR A 78 -4.31 -6.21 -14.71
C THR A 78 -2.91 -6.53 -15.25
N LEU A 79 -2.00 -6.93 -14.37
CA LEU A 79 -0.64 -7.32 -14.76
C LEU A 79 -0.65 -8.61 -15.60
N ALA A 80 -1.43 -9.61 -15.19
CA ALA A 80 -1.53 -10.88 -15.91
C ALA A 80 -2.04 -10.71 -17.35
N ALA A 81 -3.01 -9.82 -17.56
CA ALA A 81 -3.53 -9.48 -18.89
C ALA A 81 -2.45 -8.91 -19.83
N ASN A 82 -1.35 -8.39 -19.28
CA ASN A 82 -0.21 -7.82 -20.00
C ASN A 82 1.04 -8.69 -19.90
N GLY A 83 0.89 -9.96 -19.47
CA GLY A 83 2.02 -10.88 -19.34
C GLY A 83 3.03 -10.43 -18.29
N GLN A 84 2.57 -9.78 -17.20
CA GLN A 84 3.39 -9.29 -16.10
C GLN A 84 2.88 -9.80 -14.74
N TYR A 85 3.69 -9.64 -13.69
CA TYR A 85 3.34 -10.01 -12.32
C TYR A 85 4.15 -9.23 -11.27
N LEU A 86 3.71 -9.32 -10.01
CA LEU A 86 4.45 -8.82 -8.84
C LEU A 86 5.47 -9.89 -8.38
N PRO A 87 6.79 -9.65 -8.50
CA PRO A 87 7.81 -10.69 -8.29
C PRO A 87 7.96 -11.18 -6.85
N PHE A 88 7.53 -10.40 -5.86
CA PHE A 88 7.52 -10.80 -4.45
C PHE A 88 6.32 -11.67 -4.07
N ASP A 89 5.46 -12.02 -5.05
CA ASP A 89 4.34 -12.96 -4.94
C ASP A 89 3.46 -12.71 -3.70
N PRO A 90 2.77 -11.56 -3.62
CA PRO A 90 2.06 -11.17 -2.41
C PRO A 90 0.92 -12.14 -2.05
N PRO A 91 0.84 -12.60 -0.79
CA PRO A 91 -0.19 -13.53 -0.38
C PRO A 91 -1.53 -12.83 -0.09
N LEU A 92 -2.59 -13.63 0.10
CA LEU A 92 -3.90 -13.20 0.60
C LEU A 92 -4.74 -12.35 -0.38
N ALA A 93 -4.45 -12.39 -1.68
CA ALA A 93 -5.27 -11.72 -2.70
C ALA A 93 -6.75 -12.17 -2.62
N ASP A 94 -6.98 -13.48 -2.55
CA ASP A 94 -8.32 -14.10 -2.44
C ASP A 94 -9.03 -13.78 -1.10
N ARG A 95 -8.31 -13.21 -0.14
CA ARG A 95 -8.85 -12.78 1.17
C ARG A 95 -9.08 -11.27 1.21
N GLY A 96 -9.02 -10.58 0.07
CA GLY A 96 -9.26 -9.14 -0.03
C GLY A 96 -8.08 -8.28 0.42
N ALA A 97 -6.84 -8.78 0.36
CA ALA A 97 -5.68 -7.94 0.63
C ALA A 97 -5.62 -6.72 -0.32
N THR A 98 -5.26 -5.56 0.21
CA THR A 98 -5.02 -4.34 -0.57
C THR A 98 -3.53 -4.09 -0.73
N LEU A 99 -3.12 -3.25 -1.69
CA LEU A 99 -1.71 -2.88 -1.87
C LEU A 99 -1.13 -2.21 -0.62
N GLY A 100 -1.83 -1.20 -0.08
CA GLY A 100 -1.39 -0.47 1.11
C GLY A 100 -1.26 -1.39 2.32
N GLY A 101 -2.23 -2.29 2.54
CA GLY A 101 -2.17 -3.28 3.61
C GLY A 101 -1.03 -4.30 3.44
N THR A 102 -0.73 -4.68 2.19
CA THR A 102 0.40 -5.58 1.88
C THR A 102 1.74 -4.91 2.18
N VAL A 103 1.93 -3.65 1.79
CA VAL A 103 3.11 -2.85 2.11
C VAL A 103 3.25 -2.66 3.62
N ALA A 104 2.21 -2.15 4.27
CA ALA A 104 2.23 -1.86 5.70
C ALA A 104 2.52 -3.11 6.54
N ALA A 105 2.03 -4.28 6.13
CA ALA A 105 2.33 -5.55 6.79
C ALA A 105 3.69 -6.16 6.40
N GLY A 106 4.34 -5.64 5.36
CA GLY A 106 5.63 -6.15 4.88
C GLY A 106 5.58 -7.57 4.31
N LEU A 107 4.39 -8.04 3.92
CA LEU A 107 4.21 -9.43 3.49
C LEU A 107 4.74 -9.67 2.08
N SER A 108 5.42 -10.80 1.92
CA SER A 108 5.91 -11.31 0.63
C SER A 108 5.73 -12.82 0.64
N GLY A 109 5.36 -13.40 -0.50
CA GLY A 109 5.23 -14.84 -0.65
C GLY A 109 6.51 -15.50 -1.16
N PRO A 110 6.39 -16.74 -1.68
CA PRO A 110 7.52 -17.56 -2.13
C PRO A 110 8.47 -16.88 -3.13
N GLY A 111 7.94 -16.01 -4.00
CA GLY A 111 8.74 -15.21 -4.94
C GLY A 111 9.89 -14.43 -4.29
N ARG A 112 9.77 -14.10 -2.99
CA ARG A 112 10.83 -13.46 -2.20
C ARG A 112 12.16 -14.17 -2.25
N VAL A 113 12.17 -15.50 -2.25
CA VAL A 113 13.43 -16.29 -2.22
C VAL A 113 14.28 -16.02 -3.46
N ARG A 114 13.63 -15.82 -4.60
CA ARG A 114 14.31 -15.63 -5.89
C ARG A 114 14.56 -14.16 -6.22
N TYR A 115 13.59 -13.29 -5.93
CA TYR A 115 13.59 -11.92 -6.46
C TYR A 115 13.71 -10.83 -5.39
N GLY A 116 13.43 -11.12 -4.12
CA GLY A 116 13.35 -10.13 -3.05
C GLY A 116 11.93 -9.89 -2.55
N GLY A 117 11.80 -9.19 -1.42
CA GLY A 117 10.52 -8.90 -0.79
C GLY A 117 9.85 -7.66 -1.37
N VAL A 118 8.68 -7.32 -0.84
CA VAL A 118 7.93 -6.09 -1.19
C VAL A 118 8.79 -4.81 -1.15
N ARG A 119 9.77 -4.76 -0.24
CA ARG A 119 10.74 -3.65 -0.08
C ARG A 119 11.62 -3.41 -1.30
N ASP A 120 11.89 -4.46 -2.08
CA ASP A 120 12.79 -4.39 -3.23
C ASP A 120 12.07 -3.88 -4.49
N PHE A 121 10.73 -3.92 -4.49
CA PHE A 121 9.89 -3.56 -5.63
C PHE A 121 9.07 -2.29 -5.43
N LEU A 122 8.92 -1.81 -4.21
CA LEU A 122 8.23 -0.55 -3.91
C LEU A 122 9.16 0.63 -4.20
N ILE A 123 8.92 1.33 -5.31
CA ILE A 123 9.78 2.41 -5.81
C ILE A 123 9.23 3.81 -5.53
N GLY A 124 7.94 3.90 -5.17
CA GLY A 124 7.28 5.17 -4.86
C GLY A 124 6.11 4.98 -3.90
N VAL A 125 5.90 5.99 -3.06
CA VAL A 125 4.74 6.10 -2.18
C VAL A 125 4.24 7.54 -2.13
N ARG A 126 2.94 7.71 -1.93
CA ARG A 126 2.40 8.91 -1.30
C ARG A 126 1.69 8.51 -0.02
N PHE A 127 1.87 9.33 1.00
CA PHE A 127 1.30 9.10 2.32
C PHE A 127 0.91 10.42 2.97
N VAL A 128 -0.05 10.33 3.90
CA VAL A 128 -0.37 11.42 4.80
C VAL A 128 0.42 11.21 6.10
N ASP A 129 1.25 12.19 6.46
CA ASP A 129 2.02 12.14 7.71
C ASP A 129 1.15 12.50 8.93
N GLY A 130 1.68 12.35 10.15
CA GLY A 130 0.94 12.65 11.38
C GLY A 130 0.53 14.12 11.59
N ARG A 131 0.87 15.02 10.65
CA ARG A 131 0.42 16.43 10.65
C ARG A 131 -0.63 16.70 9.56
N GLY A 132 -1.12 15.67 8.87
CA GLY A 132 -2.07 15.84 7.77
C GLY A 132 -1.43 16.51 6.54
N ARG A 133 -0.13 16.28 6.31
CA ARG A 133 0.56 16.72 5.09
C ARG A 133 0.67 15.55 4.13
N LEU A 134 0.31 15.80 2.87
CA LEU A 134 0.53 14.84 1.80
C LEU A 134 2.00 14.87 1.37
N VAL A 135 2.70 13.76 1.59
CA VAL A 135 4.13 13.62 1.31
C VAL A 135 4.33 12.59 0.20
N ARG A 136 5.28 12.89 -0.70
CA ARG A 136 5.73 11.96 -1.74
C ARG A 136 7.12 11.44 -1.39
N GLY A 137 7.29 10.12 -1.48
CA GLY A 137 8.57 9.44 -1.31
C GLY A 137 8.93 8.59 -2.52
N GLY A 138 10.21 8.54 -2.86
CA GLY A 138 10.70 7.79 -4.02
C GLY A 138 10.38 8.45 -5.36
N GLY A 139 10.45 7.69 -6.45
CA GLY A 139 10.18 8.18 -7.79
C GLY A 139 10.14 7.06 -8.82
N LYS A 140 9.61 7.38 -9.99
CA LYS A 140 9.37 6.41 -11.08
C LYS A 140 10.60 6.12 -11.94
N VAL A 141 11.73 6.74 -11.61
CA VAL A 141 12.96 6.71 -12.44
C VAL A 141 13.98 5.73 -11.88
N VAL A 142 14.68 5.02 -12.79
CA VAL A 142 15.67 3.97 -12.49
C VAL A 142 16.84 4.48 -11.66
N LYS A 143 17.17 5.78 -11.75
CA LYS A 143 18.21 6.42 -10.94
C LYS A 143 17.58 7.52 -10.10
N ASN A 144 17.32 7.21 -8.84
CA ASN A 144 16.92 8.19 -7.85
C ASN A 144 17.99 8.23 -6.77
N ALA A 145 19.03 9.05 -6.99
CA ALA A 145 20.19 9.17 -6.10
C ALA A 145 20.05 10.33 -5.09
N ALA A 146 18.89 10.98 -5.04
CA ALA A 146 18.62 12.12 -4.18
C ALA A 146 17.63 11.75 -3.07
N GLY A 147 18.03 11.96 -1.81
CA GLY A 147 17.17 11.84 -0.64
C GLY A 147 17.13 10.44 -0.01
N PHE A 148 16.35 10.33 1.06
CA PHE A 148 16.14 9.06 1.77
C PHE A 148 15.13 8.18 1.03
N ASP A 149 15.34 6.87 1.09
CA ASP A 149 14.43 5.87 0.53
C ASP A 149 13.20 5.68 1.43
N LEU A 150 12.34 6.69 1.45
CA LEU A 150 11.09 6.70 2.23
C LEU A 150 10.15 5.52 1.91
N PRO A 151 9.97 5.07 0.64
CA PRO A 151 9.14 3.90 0.36
C PRO A 151 9.49 2.70 1.25
N LYS A 152 10.78 2.41 1.43
CA LYS A 152 11.24 1.27 2.22
C LYS A 152 10.93 1.39 3.72
N LEU A 153 10.73 2.59 4.26
CA LEU A 153 10.32 2.79 5.65
C LEU A 153 8.88 2.32 5.90
N PHE A 154 8.01 2.42 4.91
CA PHE A 154 6.60 2.02 5.05
C PHE A 154 6.39 0.51 5.04
N VAL A 155 7.38 -0.24 4.57
CA VAL A 155 7.33 -1.70 4.54
C VAL A 155 7.43 -2.25 5.97
N GLY A 156 6.36 -2.90 6.42
CA GLY A 156 6.28 -3.41 7.80
C GLY A 156 5.96 -2.33 8.85
N SER A 157 5.58 -1.12 8.43
CA SER A 157 5.23 -0.02 9.34
C SER A 157 3.90 -0.21 10.08
N LEU A 158 3.05 -1.14 9.64
CA LEU A 158 1.72 -1.41 10.19
C LEU A 158 0.82 -0.16 10.30
N GLY A 159 1.06 0.85 9.46
CA GLY A 159 0.32 2.12 9.46
C GLY A 159 0.73 3.11 10.55
N THR A 160 1.86 2.89 11.23
CA THR A 160 2.30 3.73 12.37
C THR A 160 3.14 4.94 11.96
N LEU A 161 3.75 4.92 10.77
CA LEU A 161 4.61 6.02 10.28
C LEU A 161 3.85 7.07 9.44
N GLY A 162 2.62 6.73 9.04
CA GLY A 162 1.78 7.54 8.17
C GLY A 162 0.78 6.67 7.42
N LEU A 163 -0.20 7.31 6.80
CA LEU A 163 -1.27 6.65 6.06
C LEU A 163 -0.90 6.58 4.58
N LEU A 164 -0.53 5.38 4.10
CA LEU A 164 -0.29 5.15 2.68
C LEU A 164 -1.57 5.44 1.88
N VAL A 165 -1.47 6.29 0.87
CA VAL A 165 -2.58 6.61 -0.05
C VAL A 165 -2.31 6.18 -1.48
N GLU A 166 -1.04 6.16 -1.91
CA GLU A 166 -0.63 5.65 -3.22
C GLU A 166 0.66 4.83 -3.09
N THR A 167 0.77 3.79 -3.93
CA THR A 167 1.99 2.96 -4.03
C THR A 167 2.36 2.77 -5.48
N THR A 168 3.66 2.81 -5.77
CA THR A 168 4.22 2.52 -7.09
C THR A 168 5.17 1.33 -6.98
N PHE A 169 4.95 0.32 -7.82
CA PHE A 169 5.75 -0.89 -7.88
C PHE A 169 6.44 -1.04 -9.22
N LYS A 170 7.66 -1.59 -9.18
CA LYS A 170 8.27 -2.26 -10.33
C LYS A 170 7.67 -3.66 -10.47
N VAL A 171 7.29 -4.04 -11.69
CA VAL A 171 6.72 -5.35 -12.02
C VAL A 171 7.64 -6.13 -12.95
N PHE A 172 7.41 -7.43 -13.09
CA PHE A 172 8.25 -8.31 -13.91
C PHE A 172 7.44 -8.93 -15.05
N PRO A 173 8.07 -9.22 -16.21
CA PRO A 173 7.43 -10.03 -17.24
C PRO A 173 7.24 -11.46 -16.70
N GLN A 174 6.13 -12.09 -17.04
CA GLN A 174 5.87 -13.50 -16.74
C GLN A 174 7.03 -14.36 -17.28
N PRO A 175 7.43 -15.42 -16.56
CA PRO A 175 8.43 -16.36 -17.05
C PRO A 175 8.00 -16.94 -18.40
N ARG A 176 8.95 -17.10 -19.33
CA ARG A 176 8.70 -17.87 -20.55
C ARG A 176 8.49 -19.33 -20.15
N ALA A 177 7.42 -19.93 -20.67
CA ALA A 177 7.16 -21.36 -20.58
C ALA A 177 8.22 -22.17 -21.35
#